data_AF-A0A0Q4UIZ4-F1
#
_entry.id   AF-A0A0Q4UIZ4-F1
#
_cell.length_a   1.000
_cell.length_b   1.000
_cell.length_c   1.000
_cell.angle_alpha   90.00
_cell.angle_beta   90.00
_cell.angle_gamma   90.00
#
_symmetry.space_group_name_H-M   'P 1'
#
loop_
_entity.id
_entity.type
_entity.pdbx_description
1 polymer ?
#
loop_
_entity_poly.entity_id
_entity_poly.type
_entity_poly.pdbx_seq_one_letter_code
_entity_poly.pdbx_strand_id
1 'polypeptide(L)'
;MRSARPRLTLRQIALRNARAAADVDLLESGWRPDARTLGTAPRIEAWIETLYPGTSQLALAGKVSGHPVLGDRHILTSPILARGPGWIRTESRFYTLGAPGPVVAGETFHELLARLKAEAPPQSDAGFTPPTFNPPDWRDADDALPKPTDGCK
;
A
#
# COMPACT_ATOMS: atom_id res chain seq x y z
N MET A 1 -18.58 -4.74 9.82
CA MET A 1 -17.55 -4.84 10.89
C MET A 1 -16.33 -4.01 10.53
N ARG A 2 -15.96 -3.00 11.31
CA ARG A 2 -14.71 -2.24 11.08
C ARG A 2 -13.56 -3.09 11.62
N SER A 3 -12.77 -3.71 10.75
CA SER A 3 -11.56 -4.43 11.18
C SER A 3 -10.60 -3.41 11.80
N ALA A 4 -10.48 -3.43 13.13
CA ALA A 4 -9.51 -2.61 13.84
C ALA A 4 -8.12 -3.03 13.36
N ARG A 5 -7.36 -2.10 12.75
CA ARG A 5 -5.97 -2.39 12.38
C ARG A 5 -5.22 -2.70 13.68
N PRO A 6 -4.50 -3.84 13.76
CA PRO A 6 -3.67 -4.10 14.93
C PRO A 6 -2.68 -2.95 15.09
N ARG A 7 -2.56 -2.45 16.33
CA ARG A 7 -1.55 -1.43 16.64
C ARG A 7 -0.18 -2.05 16.38
N LEU A 8 0.65 -1.35 15.61
CA LEU A 8 2.02 -1.77 15.39
C LEU A 8 2.80 -1.71 16.72
N THR A 9 3.66 -2.69 16.95
CA THR A 9 4.60 -2.65 18.07
C THR A 9 5.66 -1.58 17.82
N LEU A 10 6.30 -1.08 18.89
CA LEU A 10 7.39 -0.10 18.76
C LEU A 10 8.50 -0.59 17.80
N ARG A 11 8.82 -1.89 17.85
CA ARG A 11 9.78 -2.51 16.92
C ARG A 11 9.32 -2.44 15.47
N GLN A 12 8.05 -2.71 15.19
CA GLN A 12 7.50 -2.61 13.83
C GLN A 12 7.48 -1.17 13.32
N ILE A 13 7.19 -0.21 14.20
CA ILE A 13 7.25 1.22 13.88
C ILE A 13 8.69 1.62 13.54
N ALA A 14 9.67 1.24 14.38
CA ALA A 14 11.08 1.53 14.13
C ALA A 14 11.58 0.93 12.81
N LEU A 15 11.21 -0.32 12.50
CA LEU A 15 11.55 -0.98 11.23
C LEU A 15 10.93 -0.27 10.03
N ARG A 16 9.67 0.17 10.13
CA ARG A 16 9.00 0.93 9.07
C ARG A 16 9.72 2.25 8.81
N ASN A 17 10.07 2.97 9.87
CA ASN A 17 10.75 4.26 9.78
C ASN A 17 12.16 4.11 9.21
N ALA A 18 12.90 3.07 9.62
CA ALA A 18 14.24 2.79 9.09
C ALA A 18 14.22 2.45 7.58
N ARG A 19 13.22 1.67 7.13
CA ARG A 19 13.04 1.38 5.69
C ARG A 19 12.69 2.64 4.89
N ALA A 20 11.83 3.49 5.45
CA ALA A 20 11.49 4.77 4.83
C ALA A 20 12.72 5.67 4.69
N ALA A 21 13.56 5.76 5.74
CA ALA A 21 14.80 6.53 5.69
C ALA A 21 15.78 5.97 4.64
N ALA A 22 16.02 4.66 4.63
CA ALA A 22 16.89 4.03 3.65
C ALA A 22 16.43 4.26 2.20
N ASP A 23 15.11 4.23 1.94
CA ASP A 23 14.57 4.54 0.61
C ASP A 23 14.78 6.01 0.25
N VAL A 24 14.70 6.93 1.21
CA VAL A 24 15.00 8.36 0.99
C VAL A 24 16.46 8.53 0.62
N ASP A 25 17.39 7.93 1.36
CA ASP A 25 18.83 7.99 1.07
C ASP A 25 19.14 7.48 -0.35
N LEU A 26 18.52 6.36 -0.75
CA LEU A 26 18.65 5.82 -2.10
C LEU A 26 18.13 6.82 -3.16
N LEU A 27 16.95 7.40 -2.94
CA LEU A 27 16.38 8.36 -3.88
C LEU A 27 17.22 9.64 -3.98
N GLU A 28 17.80 10.11 -2.88
CA GLU A 28 18.73 11.24 -2.86
C GLU A 28 20.03 10.94 -3.61
N SER A 29 20.52 9.69 -3.54
CA SER A 29 21.70 9.25 -4.31
C SER A 29 21.45 9.16 -5.83
N GLY A 30 20.22 9.42 -6.29
CA GLY A 30 19.83 9.38 -7.70
C GLY A 30 19.25 8.04 -8.16
N TRP A 31 19.22 7.03 -7.28
CA TRP A 31 18.52 5.78 -7.57
C TRP A 31 17.03 6.03 -7.80
N ARG A 32 16.41 5.26 -8.70
CA ARG A 32 14.97 5.33 -8.99
C ARG A 32 14.40 3.92 -9.00
N PRO A 33 13.15 3.74 -8.54
CA PRO A 33 12.53 2.42 -8.50
C PRO A 33 12.43 1.83 -9.91
N ASP A 34 12.84 0.58 -10.04
CA ASP A 34 12.81 -0.15 -11.30
C ASP A 34 11.38 -0.61 -11.65
N ALA A 35 11.20 -1.05 -12.90
CA ALA A 35 9.91 -1.54 -13.39
C ALA A 35 9.37 -2.73 -12.56
N ARG A 36 10.24 -3.52 -11.92
CA ARG A 36 9.84 -4.63 -11.06
C ARG A 36 9.24 -4.13 -9.75
N THR A 37 9.87 -3.16 -9.11
CA THR A 37 9.37 -2.52 -7.89
C THR A 37 8.02 -1.86 -8.15
N LEU A 38 7.90 -1.14 -9.26
CA LEU A 38 6.66 -0.48 -9.66
C LEU A 38 5.58 -1.45 -10.14
N GLY A 39 5.94 -2.57 -10.77
CA GLY A 39 4.99 -3.56 -11.27
C GLY A 39 4.22 -4.30 -10.17
N THR A 40 4.79 -4.38 -8.96
CA THR A 40 4.12 -4.95 -7.78
C THR A 40 3.47 -3.88 -6.90
N ALA A 41 3.68 -2.59 -7.20
CA ALA A 41 3.17 -1.50 -6.40
C ALA A 41 1.67 -1.29 -6.66
N PRO A 42 0.86 -1.05 -5.61
CA PRO A 42 -0.55 -0.71 -5.79
C PRO A 42 -0.70 0.54 -6.66
N ARG A 43 -1.72 0.55 -7.51
CA ARG A 43 -2.01 1.68 -8.40
C ARG A 43 -3.05 2.58 -7.76
N ILE A 44 -2.83 3.88 -7.78
CA ILE A 44 -3.82 4.88 -7.34
C ILE A 44 -4.36 5.66 -8.54
N GLU A 45 -5.68 5.69 -8.68
CA GLU A 45 -6.42 6.40 -9.73
C GLU A 45 -7.36 7.45 -9.13
N ALA A 46 -7.77 8.41 -9.97
CA ALA A 46 -8.62 9.53 -9.58
C ALA A 46 -8.07 10.23 -8.32
N TRP A 47 -6.74 10.33 -8.24
CA TRP A 47 -6.06 10.82 -7.06
C TRP A 47 -6.07 12.35 -7.00
N ILE A 48 -6.15 12.87 -5.78
CA ILE A 48 -6.13 14.29 -5.47
C ILE A 48 -5.11 14.50 -4.35
N GLU A 49 -4.29 15.55 -4.48
CA GLU A 49 -3.33 15.96 -3.46
C GLU A 49 -4.05 16.68 -2.31
N THR A 50 -3.73 16.29 -1.08
CA THR A 50 -4.31 16.84 0.15
C THR A 50 -3.30 16.83 1.28
N LEU A 51 -3.62 17.45 2.41
CA LEU A 51 -2.81 17.40 3.62
C LEU A 51 -3.17 16.19 4.47
N TYR A 52 -2.16 15.48 4.98
CA TYR A 52 -2.38 14.37 5.88
C TYR A 52 -2.92 14.89 7.23
N PRO A 53 -4.05 14.36 7.74
CA PRO A 53 -4.75 14.90 8.91
C PRO A 53 -3.83 15.10 10.13
N GLY A 54 -3.89 16.31 10.71
CA GLY A 54 -3.08 16.67 11.88
C GLY A 54 -1.62 16.98 11.57
N THR A 55 -1.24 17.06 10.29
CA THR A 55 0.13 17.42 9.86
C THR A 55 0.08 18.37 8.66
N SER A 56 1.21 19.02 8.36
CA SER A 56 1.38 19.80 7.13
C SER A 56 1.98 18.98 5.98
N GLN A 57 2.02 17.65 6.10
CA GLN A 57 2.63 16.79 5.09
C GLN A 57 1.63 16.47 3.98
N LEU A 58 2.11 16.40 2.74
CA LEU A 58 1.30 16.05 1.58
C LEU A 58 0.95 14.56 1.58
N ALA A 59 -0.27 14.24 1.15
CA ALA A 59 -0.77 12.90 0.95
C ALA A 59 -1.68 12.86 -0.29
N LEU A 60 -1.87 11.68 -0.87
CA LEU A 60 -2.87 11.45 -1.91
C LEU A 60 -4.11 10.77 -1.35
N ALA A 61 -5.28 11.31 -1.70
CA ALA A 61 -6.56 10.64 -1.57
C ALA A 61 -7.04 10.16 -2.95
N GLY A 62 -7.47 8.92 -3.07
CA GLY A 62 -7.90 8.37 -4.36
C GLY A 62 -8.28 6.90 -4.27
N LYS A 63 -8.65 6.31 -5.41
CA LYS A 63 -8.98 4.89 -5.52
C LYS A 63 -7.72 4.08 -5.70
N VAL A 64 -7.42 3.16 -4.78
CA VAL A 64 -6.32 2.21 -4.93
C VAL A 64 -6.84 0.88 -5.42
N SER A 65 -6.15 0.29 -6.39
CA SER A 65 -6.32 -1.09 -6.83
C SER A 65 -5.09 -1.93 -6.53
N GLY A 66 -5.30 -3.23 -6.27
CA GLY A 66 -4.22 -4.17 -5.98
C GLY A 66 -3.55 -3.97 -4.61
N HIS A 67 -4.25 -3.35 -3.64
CA HIS A 67 -3.68 -3.17 -2.30
C HIS A 67 -3.65 -4.51 -1.55
N PRO A 68 -2.47 -5.03 -1.13
CA PRO A 68 -2.32 -6.39 -0.62
C PRO A 68 -3.09 -6.68 0.67
N VAL A 69 -3.45 -5.63 1.42
CA VAL A 69 -4.16 -5.75 2.71
C VAL A 69 -5.59 -5.21 2.66
N LEU A 70 -5.89 -4.29 1.74
CA LEU A 70 -7.16 -3.53 1.76
C LEU A 70 -8.08 -3.88 0.59
N GLY A 71 -7.55 -4.59 -0.41
CA GLY A 71 -8.20 -4.76 -1.70
C GLY A 71 -8.41 -3.41 -2.39
N ASP A 72 -9.37 -3.39 -3.31
CA ASP A 72 -9.68 -2.21 -4.09
C ASP A 72 -10.57 -1.25 -3.29
N ARG A 73 -10.06 -0.06 -2.97
CA ARG A 73 -10.77 0.90 -2.11
C ARG A 73 -10.26 2.33 -2.29
N HIS A 74 -11.14 3.30 -2.03
CA HIS A 74 -10.74 4.66 -1.75
C HIS A 74 -9.95 4.78 -0.44
N ILE A 75 -8.73 5.29 -0.51
CA ILE A 75 -7.87 5.50 0.65
C ILE A 75 -7.29 6.91 0.66
N LEU A 76 -6.95 7.36 1.85
CA LEU A 76 -5.91 8.36 2.05
C LEU A 76 -4.59 7.63 2.27
N THR A 77 -3.58 7.98 1.48
CA THR A 77 -2.23 7.46 1.63
C THR A 77 -1.52 8.08 2.84
N SER A 78 -0.48 7.41 3.34
CA SER A 78 0.45 8.02 4.30
C SER A 78 1.20 9.20 3.65
N PRO A 79 1.84 10.07 4.45
CA PRO A 79 2.62 11.19 3.92
C PRO A 79 3.57 10.77 2.79
N ILE A 80 3.66 11.63 1.78
CA ILE A 80 4.53 11.47 0.61
C ILE A 80 5.94 11.87 1.03
N LEU A 81 6.89 10.95 0.82
CA LEU A 81 8.32 11.17 1.03
C LEU A 81 9.01 11.60 -0.25
N ALA A 82 8.61 11.02 -1.39
CA ALA A 82 9.19 11.34 -2.69
C ALA A 82 8.20 11.09 -3.82
N ARG A 83 8.44 11.75 -4.95
CA ARG A 83 7.66 11.64 -6.18
C ARG A 83 8.57 11.51 -7.38
N GLY A 84 8.17 10.68 -8.33
CA GLY A 84 8.79 10.62 -9.66
C GLY A 84 7.75 10.52 -10.77
N PRO A 85 8.18 10.30 -12.02
CA PRO A 85 7.28 10.19 -13.16
C PRO A 85 6.38 8.96 -13.01
N GLY A 86 5.09 9.19 -12.74
CA GLY A 86 4.10 8.12 -12.63
C GLY A 86 4.18 7.27 -11.35
N TRP A 87 4.92 7.69 -10.32
CA TRP A 87 4.99 6.98 -9.04
C TRP A 87 5.21 7.92 -7.85
N ILE A 88 4.83 7.45 -6.66
CA ILE A 88 5.14 8.10 -5.39
C ILE A 88 5.70 7.10 -4.38
N ARG A 89 6.57 7.57 -3.48
CA ARG A 89 6.95 6.87 -2.26
C ARG A 89 6.27 7.56 -1.08
N THR A 90 5.42 6.82 -0.38
CA THR A 90 4.82 7.27 0.90
C THR A 90 5.69 6.80 2.07
N GLU A 91 5.30 6.98 3.33
CA GLU A 91 6.00 6.33 4.46
C GLU A 91 5.92 4.79 4.39
N SER A 92 4.79 4.25 3.91
CA SER A 92 4.52 2.82 4.03
C SER A 92 4.89 2.00 2.79
N ARG A 93 4.74 2.55 1.59
CA ARG A 93 5.03 1.85 0.32
C ARG A 93 5.20 2.79 -0.88
N PHE A 94 5.63 2.22 -2.00
CA PHE A 94 5.51 2.81 -3.32
C PHE A 94 4.08 2.65 -3.87
N TYR A 95 3.62 3.62 -4.65
CA TYR A 95 2.41 3.54 -5.48
C TYR A 95 2.74 3.95 -6.92
N THR A 96 2.08 3.32 -7.88
CA THR A 96 2.01 3.83 -9.25
C THR A 96 0.83 4.78 -9.40
N LEU A 97 1.02 5.86 -10.14
CA LEU A 97 0.00 6.88 -10.37
C LEU A 97 -0.74 6.59 -11.69
N GLY A 98 -2.06 6.53 -11.61
CA GLY A 98 -2.96 6.64 -12.75
C GLY A 98 -3.34 8.09 -13.04
N ALA A 99 -4.48 8.28 -13.70
CA ALA A 99 -4.99 9.61 -14.00
C ALA A 99 -5.37 10.39 -12.72
N PRO A 100 -5.04 11.70 -12.64
CA PRO A 100 -5.51 12.54 -11.56
C PRO A 100 -7.03 12.70 -11.59
N GLY A 101 -7.65 12.87 -10.43
CA GLY A 101 -9.06 13.20 -10.30
C GLY A 101 -9.34 14.70 -10.42
N PRO A 102 -10.61 15.11 -10.56
CA PRO A 102 -10.98 16.52 -10.55
C PRO A 102 -10.68 17.14 -9.17
N VAL A 103 -9.93 18.24 -9.16
CA VAL A 103 -9.62 18.99 -7.93
C VAL A 103 -10.77 19.96 -7.64
N VAL A 104 -11.36 19.85 -6.45
CA VAL A 104 -12.36 20.80 -5.95
C VAL A 104 -11.70 21.69 -4.91
N ALA A 105 -11.54 22.98 -5.24
CA ALA A 105 -10.89 23.94 -4.35
C ALA A 105 -11.76 24.20 -3.10
N GLY A 106 -11.13 24.17 -1.92
CA GLY A 106 -11.82 24.43 -0.65
C GLY A 106 -12.54 23.23 -0.04
N GLU A 107 -12.51 22.06 -0.68
CA GLU A 107 -13.08 20.82 -0.15
C GLU A 107 -12.28 20.36 1.08
N THR A 108 -12.98 20.12 2.20
CA THR A 108 -12.36 19.57 3.41
C THR A 108 -12.01 18.09 3.24
N PHE A 109 -11.09 17.59 4.05
CA PHE A 109 -10.68 16.17 4.03
C PHE A 109 -11.86 15.19 4.16
N HIS A 110 -12.82 15.49 5.03
CA HIS A 110 -14.01 14.65 5.22
C HIS A 110 -14.95 14.70 4.01
N GLU A 111 -15.10 15.87 3.38
CA GLU A 111 -15.91 16.03 2.17
C GLU A 111 -15.29 15.30 0.99
N LEU A 112 -13.97 15.43 0.80
CA LEU A 112 -13.22 14.70 -0.23
C LEU A 112 -13.40 13.18 -0.09
N LEU A 113 -13.25 12.66 1.14
CA LEU A 113 -13.48 11.24 1.38
C LEU A 113 -14.94 10.81 1.22
N ALA A 114 -15.91 11.68 1.53
CA ALA A 114 -17.33 11.41 1.35
C ALA A 114 -17.70 11.38 -0.13
N ARG A 115 -17.23 12.36 -0.92
CA ARG A 115 -17.44 12.46 -2.36
C ARG A 115 -16.83 11.26 -3.09
N LEU A 116 -15.57 10.95 -2.82
CA LEU A 116 -14.90 9.78 -3.43
C LEU A 116 -15.61 8.46 -3.08
N LYS A 117 -16.22 8.34 -1.89
CA LYS A 117 -17.04 7.18 -1.54
C LYS A 117 -18.40 7.18 -2.24
N ALA A 118 -19.00 8.34 -2.48
CA ALA A 118 -20.29 8.48 -3.16
C ALA A 118 -20.17 8.29 -4.68
N GLU A 119 -19.05 8.70 -5.29
CA GLU A 119 -18.72 8.47 -6.70
C GLU A 119 -18.28 7.03 -6.98
N ALA A 120 -17.94 6.26 -5.95
CA ALA A 120 -17.77 4.82 -6.12
C ALA A 120 -19.12 4.23 -6.55
N PRO A 121 -19.22 3.51 -7.69
CA PRO A 121 -20.41 2.75 -7.98
C PRO A 121 -20.71 1.88 -6.76
N PRO A 122 -21.99 1.72 -6.36
CA PRO A 122 -22.34 0.87 -5.23
C PRO A 122 -21.63 -0.45 -5.47
N GLN A 123 -20.80 -0.88 -4.50
CA GLN A 123 -20.15 -2.17 -4.59
C GLN A 123 -21.27 -3.16 -4.88
N SER A 124 -21.32 -3.66 -6.12
CA SER A 124 -22.35 -4.60 -6.48
C SER A 124 -22.09 -5.81 -5.62
N ASP A 125 -22.95 -6.06 -4.65
CA ASP A 125 -23.05 -7.31 -3.88
C ASP A 125 -23.47 -8.49 -4.79
N ALA A 126 -23.11 -8.44 -6.08
CA ALA A 126 -23.25 -9.50 -7.03
C ALA A 126 -22.13 -10.52 -6.80
N GLY A 127 -22.36 -11.39 -5.83
CA GLY A 127 -21.88 -12.77 -5.84
C GLY A 127 -20.40 -12.99 -6.13
N PHE A 128 -19.49 -12.33 -5.40
CA PHE A 128 -18.12 -12.82 -5.33
C PHE A 128 -18.12 -14.15 -4.54
N THR A 129 -18.24 -15.27 -5.26
CA THR A 129 -17.79 -16.56 -4.75
C THR A 129 -16.26 -16.48 -4.67
N PRO A 130 -15.65 -16.45 -3.47
CA PRO A 130 -14.21 -16.54 -3.39
C PRO A 130 -13.78 -17.85 -4.08
N PRO A 131 -12.74 -17.83 -4.94
CA PRO A 131 -12.18 -19.09 -5.40
C PRO A 131 -11.82 -19.90 -4.15
N THR A 132 -12.24 -21.15 -4.10
CA THR A 132 -11.80 -22.11 -3.09
C THR A 132 -10.29 -22.28 -3.26
N PHE A 133 -9.52 -21.42 -2.62
CA PHE A 133 -8.11 -21.64 -2.43
C PHE A 133 -8.00 -22.82 -1.48
N ASN A 134 -7.70 -23.99 -2.03
CA ASN A 134 -7.31 -25.15 -1.26
C ASN A 134 -5.82 -24.94 -0.94
N PRO A 135 -5.45 -24.46 0.27
CA PRO A 135 -4.04 -24.38 0.60
C PRO A 135 -3.44 -25.79 0.51
N PRO A 136 -2.24 -25.97 -0.07
CA PRO A 136 -1.53 -27.23 0.09
C PRO A 136 -1.38 -27.52 1.58
N ASP A 137 -1.63 -28.77 1.97
CA ASP A 137 -1.50 -29.22 3.35
C ASP A 137 -0.07 -28.95 3.82
N TRP A 138 0.10 -27.92 4.64
CA TRP A 138 1.40 -27.49 5.16
C TRP A 138 1.97 -28.50 6.16
N ARG A 139 1.23 -29.56 6.50
CA ARG A 139 1.67 -30.62 7.41
C ARG A 139 2.58 -31.67 6.77
N ASP A 140 2.73 -31.68 5.45
CA ASP A 140 3.67 -32.59 4.76
C ASP A 140 5.03 -31.94 4.41
N ALA A 141 5.23 -30.66 4.74
CA ALA A 141 6.44 -29.91 4.36
C ALA A 141 7.62 -30.04 5.35
N ASP A 142 7.45 -30.72 6.48
CA ASP A 142 8.54 -30.96 7.45
C ASP A 142 9.46 -32.15 7.06
N ASP A 143 9.11 -32.94 6.04
CA ASP A 143 9.83 -34.17 5.68
C ASP A 143 10.91 -33.99 4.59
N ALA A 144 11.23 -32.74 4.21
CA ALA A 144 12.20 -32.42 3.14
C ALA A 144 13.38 -31.56 3.59
N LEU A 145 13.74 -31.57 4.88
CA LEU A 145 15.04 -31.07 5.32
C LEU A 145 16.10 -32.20 5.17
N PRO A 146 17.19 -32.00 4.42
CA PRO A 146 18.29 -32.96 4.42
C PRO A 146 18.86 -33.06 5.84
N LYS A 147 18.86 -34.27 6.40
CA LYS A 147 19.47 -34.55 7.70
C LYS A 147 20.96 -34.19 7.66
N PRO A 148 21.51 -33.58 8.72
CA PRO A 148 22.95 -33.32 8.79
C PRO A 148 23.70 -34.66 8.72
N THR A 149 24.62 -34.78 7.77
CA THR A 149 25.54 -35.90 7.69
C THR A 149 26.55 -35.78 8.82
N ASP A 150 26.34 -36.53 9.89
CA ASP A 150 27.40 -36.86 10.84
C ASP A 150 28.41 -37.78 10.17
N GLY A 151 29.44 -37.18 9.57
CA GLY A 151 30.60 -37.85 9.01
C GLY A 151 31.84 -37.55 9.86
N CYS A 152 31.89 -38.13 11.07
CA CYS A 152 33.11 -38.25 11.85
C CYS A 152 33.82 -39.55 11.40
N LYS A 153 34.98 -39.40 10.76
CA LYS A 153 36.06 -40.39 10.73
C LYS A 153 37.38 -39.65 10.84
#